data_AF-A0A4U0NSJ6-F1
#
_entry.id   AF-A0A4U0NSJ6-F1
#
_cell.length_a   1.000
_cell.length_b   1.000
_cell.length_c   1.000
_cell.angle_alpha   90.00
_cell.angle_beta   90.00
_cell.angle_gamma   90.00
#
_symmetry.space_group_name_H-M   'P 1'
#
loop_
_entity.id
_entity.type
_entity.pdbx_description
1 polymer ?
#
loop_
_entity_poly.entity_id
_entity_poly.type
_entity_poly.pdbx_seq_one_letter_code
_entity_poly.pdbx_strand_id
1 'polypeptide(L)'
;MSGTPHTPVAIAAALAAALALTGFASTATATTTTVTAGPPPAADEVLFDDFDYTGHDDPALGAHGWTVRSGSGGPGVPGATWAPENITFAKEGGAGGGNSVMTLRTATSGTAQSTEQAELHTQRMKFGYGTYAARVKFSDAPASGPDGDHVNQAFFAINELKAPMDKDYAEYDFEYLPNGGWGENGNILYTTSWDTFNPDPWEVVNQHTEERRSVAGWHDLAITIDATGITYYVDGRQFARHDPEYLPEKPMSIDFNQWLIDLEGQTGTEARGYDQQVDYVLHVKDQVLTPAQIKAAVEERRAAGTTFEDTVPAASPAARP
;
A
#
# COMPACT_ATOMS: atom_id res chain seq x y z
N MET A 1 38.96 -27.61 -8.98
CA MET A 1 38.41 -27.45 -7.61
C MET A 1 39.00 -26.19 -7.02
N SER A 2 38.17 -25.45 -6.29
CA SER A 2 38.37 -24.09 -5.76
C SER A 2 38.00 -22.98 -6.76
N GLY A 3 36.71 -22.63 -6.76
CA GLY A 3 36.21 -21.33 -7.17
C GLY A 3 35.90 -20.52 -5.91
N THR A 4 36.51 -19.35 -5.81
CA THR A 4 36.34 -18.34 -4.76
C THR A 4 34.93 -17.75 -4.84
N PRO A 5 34.24 -17.48 -3.72
CA PRO A 5 32.94 -16.81 -3.78
C PRO A 5 33.13 -15.32 -4.04
N HIS A 6 32.37 -14.79 -5.02
CA HIS A 6 32.27 -13.37 -5.30
C HIS A 6 31.15 -12.76 -4.43
N THR A 7 31.52 -11.76 -3.64
CA THR A 7 30.59 -10.89 -2.91
C THR A 7 29.94 -9.93 -3.91
N PRO A 8 28.60 -9.77 -3.95
CA PRO A 8 28.00 -8.72 -4.75
C PRO A 8 28.21 -7.36 -4.08
N VAL A 9 28.70 -6.43 -4.88
CA VAL A 9 28.99 -5.03 -4.55
C VAL A 9 27.71 -4.22 -4.76
N ALA A 10 27.24 -3.51 -3.72
CA ALA A 10 26.20 -2.49 -3.86
C ALA A 10 26.80 -1.22 -4.48
N ILE A 11 26.20 -0.72 -5.57
CA ILE A 11 26.57 0.56 -6.18
C ILE A 11 25.33 1.46 -6.18
N ALA A 12 25.40 2.51 -5.36
CA ALA A 12 24.49 3.65 -5.38
C ALA A 12 24.77 4.54 -6.61
N ALA A 13 23.72 5.07 -7.24
CA ALA A 13 23.84 6.12 -8.25
C ALA A 13 22.77 7.20 -8.02
N ALA A 14 23.22 8.35 -7.54
CA ALA A 14 22.46 9.60 -7.52
C ALA A 14 22.73 10.39 -8.81
N LEU A 15 21.71 11.02 -9.40
CA LEU A 15 21.91 12.10 -10.36
C LEU A 15 20.72 13.09 -10.37
N ALA A 16 21.08 14.36 -10.17
CA ALA A 16 20.20 15.52 -10.21
C ALA A 16 20.02 16.06 -11.63
N ALA A 17 18.85 16.62 -11.94
CA ALA A 17 18.66 17.52 -13.07
C ALA A 17 17.65 18.62 -12.75
N ALA A 18 18.10 19.87 -12.86
CA ALA A 18 17.30 21.08 -12.76
C ALA A 18 16.73 21.45 -14.14
N LEU A 19 15.49 21.96 -14.19
CA LEU A 19 15.00 22.70 -15.36
C LEU A 19 14.12 23.89 -14.97
N ALA A 20 14.34 24.99 -15.69
CA ALA A 20 13.87 26.35 -15.40
C ALA A 20 12.40 26.58 -15.77
N LEU A 21 11.69 27.37 -14.96
CA LEU A 21 10.38 27.94 -15.28
C LEU A 21 10.53 29.16 -16.20
N THR A 22 9.73 29.20 -17.26
CA THR A 22 9.31 30.46 -17.90
C THR A 22 7.79 30.48 -18.00
N GLY A 23 7.18 31.46 -17.33
CA GLY A 23 5.73 31.64 -17.28
C GLY A 23 5.17 32.38 -18.49
N PHE A 24 3.91 32.07 -18.81
CA PHE A 24 3.02 32.93 -19.57
C PHE A 24 1.66 32.97 -18.86
N ALA A 25 1.28 34.17 -18.42
CA ALA A 25 -0.06 34.42 -17.90
C ALA A 25 -1.02 34.61 -19.08
N SER A 26 -2.11 33.84 -19.11
CA SER A 26 -3.23 34.05 -20.02
C SER A 26 -4.50 34.26 -19.19
N THR A 27 -5.13 35.42 -19.36
CA THR A 27 -6.42 35.77 -18.76
C THR A 27 -7.54 35.12 -19.56
N ALA A 28 -8.19 34.08 -19.01
CA ALA A 28 -9.37 33.45 -19.60
C ALA A 28 -10.65 33.92 -18.91
N THR A 29 -11.54 34.51 -19.70
CA THR A 29 -12.91 34.90 -19.35
C THR A 29 -13.77 33.66 -19.07
N ALA A 30 -14.44 33.62 -17.92
CA ALA A 30 -15.33 32.52 -17.54
C ALA A 30 -16.67 32.61 -18.27
N THR A 31 -16.96 31.64 -19.13
CA THR A 31 -18.28 31.40 -19.71
C THR A 31 -18.98 30.34 -18.87
N THR A 32 -20.11 30.67 -18.25
CA THR A 32 -20.93 29.72 -17.49
C THR A 32 -21.70 28.82 -18.45
N THR A 33 -21.17 27.63 -18.74
CA THR A 33 -21.93 26.53 -19.35
C THR A 33 -22.69 25.79 -18.27
N THR A 34 -24.02 25.83 -18.34
CA THR A 34 -24.90 24.91 -17.62
C THR A 34 -24.63 23.48 -18.05
N VAL A 35 -24.01 22.69 -17.18
CA VAL A 35 -23.81 21.25 -17.37
C VAL A 35 -25.15 20.57 -17.08
N THR A 36 -25.78 20.04 -18.12
CA THR A 36 -26.86 19.07 -17.98
C THR A 36 -26.28 17.81 -17.34
N ALA A 37 -26.79 17.42 -16.18
CA ALA A 37 -26.37 16.19 -15.51
C ALA A 37 -26.62 15.00 -16.45
N GLY A 38 -25.58 14.23 -16.74
CA GLY A 38 -25.68 12.96 -17.45
C GLY A 38 -26.50 11.94 -16.65
N PRO A 39 -26.82 10.78 -17.24
CA PRO A 39 -27.42 9.68 -16.49
C PRO A 39 -26.61 9.39 -15.23
N PRO A 40 -27.24 9.01 -14.11
CA PRO A 40 -26.52 8.66 -12.89
C PRO A 40 -25.47 7.60 -13.22
N PRO A 41 -24.27 7.66 -12.59
CA PRO A 41 -23.27 6.61 -12.74
C PRO A 41 -23.93 5.24 -12.52
N ALA A 42 -23.50 4.22 -13.25
CA ALA A 42 -23.84 2.85 -12.89
C ALA A 42 -23.53 2.66 -11.40
N ALA A 43 -24.40 1.96 -10.65
CA ALA A 43 -24.20 1.72 -9.22
C ALA A 43 -22.72 1.40 -8.98
N ASP A 44 -22.04 2.29 -8.25
CA ASP A 44 -20.58 2.34 -8.29
C ASP A 44 -20.04 0.95 -7.91
N GLU A 45 -19.22 0.36 -8.79
CA GLU A 45 -18.53 -0.90 -8.52
C GLU A 45 -17.44 -0.60 -7.49
N VAL A 46 -17.75 -0.85 -6.22
CA VAL A 46 -17.01 -0.35 -5.06
C VAL A 46 -16.65 -1.48 -4.12
N LEU A 47 -15.43 -1.41 -3.58
CA LEU A 47 -15.09 -2.05 -2.32
C LEU A 47 -14.98 -0.96 -1.26
N PHE A 48 -15.65 -1.12 -0.13
CA PHE A 48 -15.44 -0.32 1.07
C PHE A 48 -15.41 -1.24 2.28
N ASP A 49 -14.44 -1.02 3.16
CA ASP A 49 -14.35 -1.71 4.45
C ASP A 49 -13.88 -0.73 5.53
N ASP A 50 -14.65 -0.64 6.61
CA ASP A 50 -14.38 0.19 7.79
C ASP A 50 -13.67 -0.59 8.91
N PHE A 51 -13.24 -1.82 8.61
CA PHE A 51 -12.52 -2.75 9.48
C PHE A 51 -13.21 -3.01 10.83
N ASP A 52 -14.54 -3.05 10.85
CA ASP A 52 -15.36 -3.32 12.04
C ASP A 52 -15.47 -4.82 12.34
N TYR A 53 -14.31 -5.44 12.61
CA TYR A 53 -14.17 -6.85 12.97
C TYR A 53 -13.81 -7.02 14.44
N THR A 54 -13.92 -8.24 14.96
CA THR A 54 -13.61 -8.57 16.35
C THR A 54 -12.21 -9.15 16.56
N GLY A 55 -11.57 -9.64 15.50
CA GLY A 55 -10.26 -10.29 15.56
C GLY A 55 -9.82 -10.84 14.21
N HIS A 56 -8.57 -11.33 14.13
CA HIS A 56 -8.04 -11.99 12.92
C HIS A 56 -8.79 -13.27 12.52
N ASP A 57 -9.48 -13.90 13.47
CA ASP A 57 -10.28 -15.10 13.29
C ASP A 57 -11.79 -14.81 13.15
N ASP A 58 -12.17 -13.54 13.02
CA ASP A 58 -13.56 -13.15 12.79
C ASP A 58 -14.06 -13.78 11.47
N PRO A 59 -15.12 -14.61 11.49
CA PRO A 59 -15.63 -15.24 10.28
C PRO A 59 -16.13 -14.24 9.24
N ALA A 60 -16.50 -13.02 9.64
CA ALA A 60 -16.88 -11.96 8.70
C ALA A 60 -15.71 -11.51 7.82
N LEU A 61 -14.48 -11.51 8.34
CA LEU A 61 -13.29 -11.08 7.60
C LEU A 61 -13.10 -11.95 6.34
N GLY A 62 -13.15 -13.27 6.51
CA GLY A 62 -13.10 -14.21 5.39
C GLY A 62 -14.33 -14.17 4.48
N ALA A 63 -15.52 -13.94 5.03
CA ALA A 63 -16.76 -13.80 4.26
C ALA A 63 -16.78 -12.52 3.40
N HIS A 64 -16.10 -11.46 3.86
CA HIS A 64 -15.89 -10.19 3.18
C HIS A 64 -14.73 -10.23 2.18
N GLY A 65 -14.15 -11.42 1.95
CA GLY A 65 -13.16 -11.62 0.91
C GLY A 65 -11.75 -11.24 1.33
N TRP A 66 -11.43 -11.19 2.62
CA TRP A 66 -10.07 -11.01 3.12
C TRP A 66 -9.39 -12.34 3.46
N THR A 67 -8.07 -12.34 3.33
CA THR A 67 -7.17 -13.40 3.81
C THR A 67 -6.21 -12.76 4.80
N VAL A 68 -6.19 -13.31 6.02
CA VAL A 68 -5.11 -13.04 6.97
C VAL A 68 -3.96 -13.99 6.67
N ARG A 69 -2.82 -13.46 6.24
CA ARG A 69 -1.68 -14.30 5.85
C ARG A 69 -1.13 -15.07 7.06
N SER A 70 -0.77 -16.33 6.82
CA SER A 70 -0.13 -17.18 7.82
C SER A 70 1.05 -17.94 7.24
N GLY A 71 1.95 -18.38 8.10
CA GLY A 71 3.05 -19.28 7.73
C GLY A 71 4.34 -18.55 7.38
N SER A 72 5.04 -19.00 6.36
CA SER A 72 6.38 -18.49 6.01
C SER A 72 6.43 -17.95 4.58
N GLY A 73 7.53 -17.31 4.22
CA GLY A 73 7.78 -16.77 2.88
C GLY A 73 8.15 -15.30 2.92
N GLY A 74 8.68 -14.80 1.80
CA GLY A 74 9.05 -13.40 1.67
C GLY A 74 7.85 -12.47 1.47
N PRO A 75 8.08 -11.14 1.47
CA PRO A 75 9.37 -10.49 1.72
C PRO A 75 9.78 -10.54 3.21
N GLY A 76 11.00 -10.08 3.50
CA GLY A 76 11.54 -9.94 4.85
C GLY A 76 12.55 -10.99 5.27
N VAL A 77 12.85 -10.99 6.57
CA VAL A 77 13.88 -11.83 7.19
C VAL A 77 13.63 -13.33 6.90
N PRO A 78 14.54 -14.04 6.22
CA PRO A 78 14.40 -15.47 5.97
C PRO A 78 14.23 -16.27 7.27
N GLY A 79 13.11 -16.99 7.39
CA GLY A 79 12.75 -17.75 8.59
C GLY A 79 11.82 -17.02 9.57
N ALA A 80 11.44 -15.78 9.28
CA ALA A 80 10.33 -15.10 9.95
C ALA A 80 8.98 -15.74 9.62
N THR A 81 7.98 -15.43 10.44
CA THR A 81 6.61 -15.96 10.32
C THR A 81 5.61 -14.85 10.06
N TRP A 82 4.65 -15.07 9.17
CA TRP A 82 3.44 -14.27 9.06
C TRP A 82 2.44 -14.79 10.09
N ALA A 83 2.13 -13.96 11.08
CA ALA A 83 1.39 -14.35 12.28
C ALA A 83 -0.01 -13.69 12.29
N PRO A 84 -1.09 -14.44 12.00
CA PRO A 84 -2.45 -13.91 11.98
C PRO A 84 -2.85 -13.16 13.25
N GLU A 85 -2.42 -13.66 14.41
CA GLU A 85 -2.69 -13.09 15.72
C GLU A 85 -2.17 -11.65 15.90
N ASN A 86 -1.24 -11.21 15.06
CA ASN A 86 -0.73 -9.85 15.05
C ASN A 86 -1.60 -8.87 14.24
N ILE A 87 -2.73 -9.33 13.70
CA ILE A 87 -3.77 -8.48 13.14
C ILE A 87 -4.91 -8.37 14.15
N THR A 88 -5.16 -7.15 14.61
CA THR A 88 -6.18 -6.88 15.63
C THR A 88 -7.07 -5.71 15.21
N PHE A 89 -8.25 -5.64 15.80
CA PHE A 89 -9.24 -4.60 15.53
C PHE A 89 -9.69 -3.98 16.84
N ALA A 90 -9.62 -2.65 16.93
CA ALA A 90 -10.01 -1.92 18.13
C ALA A 90 -10.59 -0.55 17.79
N LYS A 91 -11.48 -0.04 18.63
CA LYS A 91 -12.04 1.31 18.46
C LYS A 91 -10.98 2.39 18.73
N GLU A 92 -10.85 3.36 17.81
CA GLU A 92 -9.92 4.47 17.94
C GLU A 92 -10.23 5.30 19.21
N GLY A 93 -9.28 5.38 20.14
CA GLY A 93 -9.48 6.09 21.41
C GLY A 93 -10.16 5.25 22.51
N GLY A 94 -10.38 3.96 22.28
CA GLY A 94 -10.85 2.98 23.28
C GLY A 94 -12.36 2.74 23.25
N ALA A 95 -12.86 2.02 24.27
CA ALA A 95 -14.23 1.47 24.31
C ALA A 95 -15.39 2.49 24.28
N GLY A 96 -15.10 3.80 24.21
CA GLY A 96 -16.08 4.89 24.25
C GLY A 96 -16.07 5.84 23.04
N GLY A 97 -15.30 5.58 21.98
CA GLY A 97 -15.29 6.45 20.80
C GLY A 97 -14.59 5.86 19.58
N GLY A 98 -14.74 6.55 18.43
CA GLY A 98 -13.99 6.29 17.20
C GLY A 98 -14.53 5.19 16.28
N ASN A 99 -13.96 5.11 15.07
CA ASN A 99 -14.16 3.99 14.15
C ASN A 99 -13.40 2.75 14.64
N SER A 100 -13.71 1.58 14.10
CA SER A 100 -12.82 0.43 14.26
C SER A 100 -11.55 0.69 13.46
N VAL A 101 -10.41 0.26 14.00
CA VAL A 101 -9.09 0.42 13.36
C VAL A 101 -8.41 -0.93 13.37
N MET A 102 -7.99 -1.37 12.18
CA MET A 102 -7.10 -2.51 12.04
C MET A 102 -5.69 -2.10 12.48
N THR A 103 -5.02 -2.95 13.25
CA THR A 103 -3.59 -2.82 13.58
C THR A 103 -2.85 -4.03 13.04
N LEU A 104 -1.81 -3.80 12.23
CA LEU A 104 -0.83 -4.79 11.82
C LEU A 104 0.41 -4.63 12.68
N ARG A 105 0.77 -5.67 13.42
CA ARG A 105 1.95 -5.66 14.29
C ARG A 105 3.07 -6.53 13.75
N THR A 106 4.29 -5.98 13.78
CA THR A 106 5.52 -6.73 13.56
C THR A 106 6.27 -6.80 14.88
N ALA A 107 6.70 -7.99 15.28
CA ALA A 107 7.39 -8.21 16.55
C ALA A 107 8.69 -8.99 16.34
N THR A 108 9.71 -8.69 17.14
CA THR A 108 10.98 -9.42 17.09
C THR A 108 11.73 -9.36 18.42
N SER A 109 12.63 -10.31 18.64
CA SER A 109 13.69 -10.25 19.66
C SER A 109 15.08 -10.42 19.02
N GLY A 110 15.25 -9.93 17.78
CA GLY A 110 16.54 -9.88 17.08
C GLY A 110 16.99 -11.19 16.40
N THR A 111 16.09 -12.17 16.26
CA THR A 111 16.37 -13.41 15.50
C THR A 111 15.23 -13.72 14.53
N ALA A 112 15.52 -14.43 13.44
CA ALA A 112 14.51 -14.83 12.45
C ALA A 112 13.35 -15.62 13.09
N GLN A 113 13.66 -16.57 13.97
CA GLN A 113 12.67 -17.41 14.66
C GLN A 113 11.78 -16.63 15.62
N SER A 114 12.29 -15.50 16.14
CA SER A 114 11.50 -14.59 16.99
C SER A 114 10.77 -13.51 16.20
N THR A 115 10.95 -13.44 14.88
CA THR A 115 10.40 -12.38 14.04
C THR A 115 9.06 -12.81 13.48
N GLU A 116 8.05 -12.02 13.80
CA GLU A 116 6.67 -12.16 13.33
C GLU A 116 6.28 -10.91 12.54
N GLN A 117 5.61 -11.12 11.41
CA GLN A 117 5.17 -10.12 10.44
C GLN A 117 3.65 -10.24 10.27
N ALA A 118 3.01 -9.22 9.73
CA ALA A 118 1.56 -9.18 9.56
C ALA A 118 1.17 -8.75 8.16
N GLU A 119 0.21 -9.45 7.54
CA GLU A 119 -0.35 -9.09 6.23
C GLU A 119 -1.82 -9.47 6.14
N LEU A 120 -2.62 -8.54 5.63
CA LEU A 120 -4.01 -8.75 5.23
C LEU A 120 -4.12 -8.43 3.74
N HIS A 121 -4.71 -9.33 2.96
CA HIS A 121 -4.92 -9.12 1.52
C HIS A 121 -6.27 -9.65 1.05
N THR A 122 -6.79 -9.10 -0.04
CA THR A 122 -8.03 -9.59 -0.63
C THR A 122 -7.85 -10.99 -1.26
N GLN A 123 -8.80 -11.91 -1.06
CA GLN A 123 -8.81 -13.27 -1.60
C GLN A 123 -8.81 -13.35 -3.13
N ARG A 124 -9.30 -12.30 -3.80
CA ARG A 124 -9.45 -12.29 -5.26
C ARG A 124 -8.73 -11.10 -5.85
N MET A 125 -7.92 -11.40 -6.87
CA MET A 125 -7.39 -10.38 -7.77
C MET A 125 -8.50 -9.94 -8.73
N LYS A 126 -9.13 -8.81 -8.46
CA LYS A 126 -10.25 -8.27 -9.27
C LYS A 126 -10.21 -6.76 -9.47
N PHE A 127 -9.21 -6.08 -8.91
CA PHE A 127 -9.09 -4.62 -8.94
C PHE A 127 -8.17 -4.20 -10.08
N GLY A 128 -8.48 -3.10 -10.77
CA GLY A 128 -7.69 -2.60 -11.90
C GLY A 128 -7.72 -1.08 -11.99
N TYR A 129 -8.27 -0.54 -13.07
CA TYR A 129 -8.46 0.90 -13.24
C TYR A 129 -9.41 1.47 -12.18
N GLY A 130 -9.21 2.72 -11.80
CA GLY A 130 -10.02 3.43 -10.82
C GLY A 130 -9.24 4.02 -9.66
N THR A 131 -9.93 4.24 -8.54
CA THR A 131 -9.36 4.84 -7.33
C THR A 131 -9.17 3.79 -6.27
N TYR A 132 -8.00 3.76 -5.64
CA TYR A 132 -7.69 3.03 -4.41
C TYR A 132 -7.40 4.06 -3.34
N ALA A 133 -7.99 3.92 -2.16
CA ALA A 133 -7.76 4.82 -1.06
C ALA A 133 -7.78 4.08 0.26
N ALA A 134 -6.89 4.46 1.17
CA ALA A 134 -6.87 3.98 2.54
C ALA A 134 -6.44 5.10 3.46
N ARG A 135 -6.96 5.10 4.68
CA ARG A 135 -6.44 5.97 5.74
C ARG A 135 -5.55 5.15 6.64
N VAL A 136 -4.25 5.42 6.59
CA VAL A 136 -3.20 4.61 7.20
C VAL A 136 -2.46 5.45 8.23
N LYS A 137 -2.15 4.88 9.39
CA LYS A 137 -1.29 5.46 10.39
C LYS A 137 0.06 4.78 10.35
N PHE A 138 1.09 5.55 10.05
CA PHE A 138 2.46 5.09 10.16
C PHE A 138 3.05 5.42 11.54
N SER A 139 3.99 4.60 11.98
CA SER A 139 4.78 4.82 13.21
C SER A 139 6.27 4.97 12.90
N ASP A 140 6.92 5.93 13.56
CA ASP A 140 8.38 6.06 13.52
C ASP A 140 9.06 5.08 14.48
N ALA A 141 8.54 4.99 15.70
CA ALA A 141 9.10 4.23 16.79
C ALA A 141 8.21 3.03 17.15
N PRO A 142 8.76 1.98 17.78
CA PRO A 142 7.98 0.82 18.16
C PRO A 142 6.97 1.17 19.26
N ALA A 143 5.84 0.47 19.26
CA ALA A 143 4.87 0.55 20.36
C ALA A 143 5.44 0.01 21.69
N SER A 144 6.48 -0.83 21.63
CA SER A 144 7.20 -1.34 22.79
C SER A 144 8.63 -1.75 22.44
N GLY A 145 9.55 -1.70 23.42
CA GLY A 145 10.94 -2.11 23.26
C GLY A 145 11.84 -1.05 22.61
N PRO A 146 13.12 -1.39 22.33
CA PRO A 146 14.05 -0.48 21.67
C PRO A 146 13.71 -0.27 20.19
N ASP A 147 13.99 0.93 19.69
CA ASP A 147 13.78 1.36 18.30
C ASP A 147 15.00 1.04 17.41
N GLY A 148 14.85 1.17 16.09
CA GLY A 148 15.93 1.14 15.10
C GLY A 148 15.85 0.01 14.08
N ASP A 149 14.81 -0.84 14.10
CA ASP A 149 14.66 -1.84 13.05
C ASP A 149 14.32 -1.20 11.71
N HIS A 150 14.88 -1.77 10.62
CA HIS A 150 14.44 -1.44 9.27
C HIS A 150 13.09 -2.11 9.01
N VAL A 151 12.02 -1.40 9.36
CA VAL A 151 10.63 -1.82 9.16
C VAL A 151 10.14 -1.30 7.82
N ASN A 152 9.34 -2.09 7.10
CA ASN A 152 8.50 -1.61 6.01
C ASN A 152 7.03 -1.63 6.45
N GLN A 153 6.34 -0.50 6.30
CA GLN A 153 4.91 -0.32 6.51
C GLN A 153 4.23 0.00 5.18
N ALA A 154 3.38 -0.89 4.67
CA ALA A 154 2.88 -0.80 3.30
C ALA A 154 1.36 -0.83 3.14
N PHE A 155 0.91 -0.15 2.09
CA PHE A 155 -0.42 -0.26 1.48
C PHE A 155 -0.24 -0.30 -0.03
N PHE A 156 -0.75 -1.35 -0.67
CA PHE A 156 -0.45 -1.59 -2.08
C PHE A 156 -1.53 -2.38 -2.80
N ALA A 157 -1.42 -2.42 -4.13
CA ALA A 157 -2.17 -3.32 -4.99
C ALA A 157 -1.18 -4.11 -5.85
N ILE A 158 -1.37 -5.42 -5.98
CA ILE A 158 -0.39 -6.33 -6.63
C ILE A 158 -1.07 -7.47 -7.38
N ASN A 159 -0.43 -8.01 -8.41
CA ASN A 159 -0.80 -9.31 -8.97
C ASN A 159 0.39 -10.29 -8.97
N GLU A 160 0.16 -11.55 -9.35
CA GLU A 160 1.18 -12.60 -9.27
C GLU A 160 2.30 -12.42 -10.32
N LEU A 161 3.56 -12.37 -9.88
CA LEU A 161 4.72 -12.58 -10.74
C LEU A 161 4.88 -14.08 -11.05
N LYS A 162 4.41 -14.53 -12.23
CA LYS A 162 4.41 -15.97 -12.57
C LYS A 162 5.78 -16.49 -13.02
N ALA A 163 6.63 -15.59 -13.50
CA ALA A 163 8.00 -15.86 -13.92
C ALA A 163 8.82 -14.57 -13.81
N PRO A 164 10.16 -14.66 -13.72
CA PRO A 164 11.01 -13.48 -13.84
C PRO A 164 10.68 -12.68 -15.12
N MET A 165 10.55 -11.37 -14.97
CA MET A 165 10.18 -10.45 -16.06
C MET A 165 8.82 -10.76 -16.72
N ASP A 166 7.86 -11.36 -15.97
CA ASP A 166 6.48 -11.53 -16.46
C ASP A 166 5.86 -10.16 -16.73
N LYS A 167 5.42 -9.95 -17.98
CA LYS A 167 4.84 -8.70 -18.48
C LYS A 167 3.41 -8.48 -18.05
N ASP A 168 2.80 -9.48 -17.45
CA ASP A 168 1.47 -9.36 -16.88
C ASP A 168 1.53 -9.00 -15.38
N TYR A 169 2.74 -8.74 -14.85
CA TYR A 169 2.93 -8.29 -13.47
C TYR A 169 2.54 -6.82 -13.32
N ALA A 170 1.99 -6.44 -12.18
CA ALA A 170 1.82 -5.06 -11.80
C ALA A 170 1.77 -4.93 -10.28
N GLU A 171 2.38 -3.87 -9.76
CA GLU A 171 2.35 -3.55 -8.33
C GLU A 171 2.41 -2.03 -8.12
N TYR A 172 1.60 -1.52 -7.18
CA TYR A 172 1.48 -0.10 -6.88
C TYR A 172 1.53 0.16 -5.38
N ASP A 173 2.63 0.77 -4.94
CA ASP A 173 2.96 0.79 -3.52
C ASP A 173 2.90 2.17 -2.90
N PHE A 174 2.54 2.20 -1.62
CA PHE A 174 3.11 3.09 -0.63
C PHE A 174 3.95 2.25 0.34
N GLU A 175 5.23 2.58 0.50
CA GLU A 175 6.14 1.90 1.44
C GLU A 175 6.83 2.93 2.33
N TYR A 176 6.57 2.87 3.63
CA TYR A 176 7.20 3.74 4.61
C TYR A 176 8.23 2.99 5.46
N LEU A 177 9.45 3.52 5.47
CA LEU A 177 10.59 2.95 6.18
C LEU A 177 11.05 3.95 7.25
N PRO A 178 10.54 3.87 8.50
CA PRO A 178 10.78 4.91 9.51
C PRO A 178 12.23 5.06 9.93
N ASN A 179 12.99 3.96 9.92
CA ASN A 179 14.41 3.91 10.28
C ASN A 179 15.32 3.70 9.06
N GLY A 180 14.79 3.84 7.85
CA GLY A 180 15.51 3.50 6.62
C GLY A 180 15.52 1.98 6.36
N GLY A 181 16.57 1.53 5.67
CA GLY A 181 16.59 0.24 4.96
C GLY A 181 16.86 0.47 3.47
N TRP A 182 17.19 -0.60 2.74
CA TRP A 182 17.53 -0.53 1.30
C TRP A 182 18.60 0.51 0.93
N GLY A 183 19.53 0.79 1.86
CA GLY A 183 20.60 1.78 1.69
C GLY A 183 20.28 3.18 2.22
N GLU A 184 19.07 3.42 2.71
CA GLU A 184 18.66 4.67 3.35
C GLU A 184 18.95 4.65 4.85
N ASN A 185 19.30 5.82 5.41
CA ASN A 185 19.75 5.96 6.81
C ASN A 185 18.69 6.56 7.75
N GLY A 186 17.45 6.73 7.28
CA GLY A 186 16.37 7.34 8.05
C GLY A 186 15.04 7.31 7.30
N ASN A 187 14.04 7.97 7.86
CA ASN A 187 12.69 7.97 7.34
C ASN A 187 12.60 8.30 5.85
N ILE A 188 11.91 7.42 5.12
CA ILE A 188 11.62 7.59 3.71
C ILE A 188 10.27 6.96 3.38
N LEU A 189 9.46 7.70 2.62
CA LEU A 189 8.26 7.18 1.98
C LEU A 189 8.53 7.00 0.49
N TYR A 190 8.33 5.79 -0.02
CA TYR A 190 8.31 5.48 -1.44
C TYR A 190 6.88 5.37 -1.95
N THR A 191 6.69 5.80 -3.20
CA THR A 191 5.63 5.28 -4.05
C THR A 191 6.26 4.65 -5.27
N THR A 192 5.87 3.42 -5.61
CA THR A 192 6.44 2.68 -6.73
C THR A 192 5.33 2.13 -7.61
N SER A 193 5.50 2.23 -8.93
CA SER A 193 4.70 1.51 -9.92
C SER A 193 5.62 0.54 -10.65
N TRP A 194 5.37 -0.75 -10.46
CA TRP A 194 6.11 -1.84 -11.09
C TRP A 194 5.37 -2.34 -12.33
N ASP A 195 6.13 -2.54 -13.41
CA ASP A 195 5.72 -3.29 -14.59
C ASP A 195 6.21 -4.74 -14.46
N THR A 196 7.47 -4.95 -14.05
CA THR A 196 7.97 -6.30 -13.80
C THR A 196 9.30 -6.30 -13.05
N PHE A 197 9.74 -7.48 -12.59
CA PHE A 197 11.07 -7.66 -12.03
C PHE A 197 11.61 -9.09 -12.21
N ASN A 198 12.93 -9.22 -12.09
CA ASN A 198 13.64 -10.49 -11.93
C ASN A 198 14.24 -10.55 -10.52
N PRO A 199 13.92 -11.56 -9.70
CA PRO A 199 14.51 -11.70 -8.38
C PRO A 199 15.99 -12.11 -8.42
N ASP A 200 16.43 -12.84 -9.44
CA ASP A 200 17.83 -13.29 -9.58
C ASP A 200 18.23 -13.56 -11.04
N PRO A 201 19.14 -12.76 -11.63
CA PRO A 201 19.74 -11.56 -11.07
C PRO A 201 18.72 -10.44 -10.87
N TRP A 202 18.97 -9.54 -9.91
CA TRP A 202 18.10 -8.41 -9.67
C TRP A 202 18.03 -7.48 -10.88
N GLU A 203 16.83 -7.36 -11.45
CA GLU A 203 16.49 -6.46 -12.55
C GLU A 203 15.06 -5.97 -12.31
N VAL A 204 14.80 -4.69 -12.56
CA VAL A 204 13.49 -4.08 -12.28
C VAL A 204 13.06 -3.21 -13.45
N VAL A 205 11.77 -3.22 -13.72
CA VAL A 205 11.09 -2.25 -14.58
C VAL A 205 10.03 -1.58 -13.72
N ASN A 206 10.37 -0.41 -13.20
CA ASN A 206 9.49 0.37 -12.36
C ASN A 206 9.74 1.87 -12.52
N GLN A 207 8.83 2.66 -11.97
CA GLN A 207 9.02 4.07 -11.70
C GLN A 207 8.68 4.32 -10.24
N HIS A 208 9.54 5.07 -9.55
CA HIS A 208 9.32 5.44 -8.17
C HIS A 208 9.52 6.93 -7.94
N THR A 209 8.91 7.41 -6.87
CA THR A 209 9.11 8.73 -6.28
C THR A 209 9.28 8.55 -4.78
N GLU A 210 10.22 9.27 -4.17
CA GLU A 210 10.43 9.21 -2.74
C GLU A 210 10.48 10.58 -2.03
N GLU A 211 10.17 10.60 -0.74
CA GLU A 211 10.39 11.75 0.14
C GLU A 211 11.07 11.32 1.44
N ARG A 212 12.25 11.90 1.71
CA ARG A 212 13.05 11.63 2.92
C ARG A 212 12.60 12.51 4.08
N ARG A 213 11.46 12.16 4.66
CA ARG A 213 10.92 12.80 5.86
C ARG A 213 10.08 11.82 6.66
N SER A 214 9.85 12.15 7.93
CA SER A 214 8.87 11.42 8.73
C SER A 214 7.46 11.66 8.19
N VAL A 215 6.72 10.57 8.05
CA VAL A 215 5.26 10.57 7.84
C VAL A 215 4.57 9.78 8.95
N ALA A 216 5.11 9.81 10.17
CA ALA A 216 4.41 9.25 11.32
C ALA A 216 3.11 10.00 11.59
N GLY A 217 2.05 9.25 11.86
CA GLY A 217 0.70 9.77 12.03
C GLY A 217 -0.26 9.25 10.98
N TRP A 218 -1.52 9.72 11.06
CA TRP A 218 -2.59 9.36 10.14
C TRP A 218 -2.45 10.12 8.83
N HIS A 219 -2.53 9.38 7.72
CA HIS A 219 -2.47 9.89 6.37
C HIS A 219 -3.59 9.33 5.50
N ASP A 220 -4.18 10.20 4.68
CA ASP A 220 -5.09 9.78 3.61
C ASP A 220 -4.25 9.46 2.38
N LEU A 221 -4.12 8.17 2.06
CA LEU A 221 -3.37 7.67 0.91
C LEU A 221 -4.32 7.34 -0.23
N ALA A 222 -3.96 7.72 -1.46
CA ALA A 222 -4.73 7.33 -2.63
C ALA A 222 -3.87 7.07 -3.86
N ILE A 223 -4.30 6.10 -4.67
CA ILE A 223 -3.78 5.80 -6.00
C ILE A 223 -4.95 5.96 -6.98
N THR A 224 -4.77 6.75 -8.04
CA THR A 224 -5.76 6.84 -9.13
C THR A 224 -5.14 6.35 -10.43
N ILE A 225 -5.79 5.40 -11.08
CA ILE A 225 -5.32 4.72 -12.29
C ILE A 225 -6.33 4.96 -13.42
N ASP A 226 -5.88 5.63 -14.48
CA ASP A 226 -6.63 5.76 -15.73
C ASP A 226 -5.74 5.47 -16.94
N ALA A 227 -6.30 5.55 -18.16
CA ALA A 227 -5.55 5.28 -19.40
C ALA A 227 -4.37 6.23 -19.66
N THR A 228 -4.20 7.28 -18.86
CA THR A 228 -3.13 8.27 -19.01
C THR A 228 -1.98 8.06 -18.04
N GLY A 229 -2.12 7.16 -17.04
CA GLY A 229 -1.08 6.87 -16.04
C GLY A 229 -1.63 6.77 -14.61
N ILE A 230 -0.71 6.77 -13.65
CA ILE A 230 -0.99 6.49 -12.22
C ILE A 230 -0.63 7.71 -11.38
N THR A 231 -1.54 8.18 -10.53
CA THR A 231 -1.27 9.31 -9.62
C THR A 231 -1.38 8.88 -8.17
N TYR A 232 -0.37 9.22 -7.37
CA TYR A 232 -0.34 8.98 -5.93
C TYR A 232 -0.63 10.27 -5.18
N TYR A 233 -1.45 10.19 -4.14
CA TYR A 233 -1.77 11.30 -3.25
C TYR A 233 -1.46 10.93 -1.80
N VAL A 234 -0.93 11.89 -1.06
CA VAL A 234 -0.76 11.85 0.39
C VAL A 234 -1.41 13.11 0.96
N ASP A 235 -2.42 12.95 1.82
CA ASP A 235 -3.18 14.05 2.44
C ASP A 235 -3.76 15.04 1.41
N GLY A 236 -4.22 14.51 0.27
CA GLY A 236 -4.76 15.28 -0.84
C GLY A 236 -3.74 16.05 -1.68
N ARG A 237 -2.45 16.04 -1.31
CA ARG A 237 -1.36 16.52 -2.15
C ARG A 237 -0.96 15.44 -3.14
N GLN A 238 -0.87 15.78 -4.43
CA GLN A 238 -0.24 14.90 -5.42
C GLN A 238 1.22 14.67 -5.01
N PHE A 239 1.54 13.43 -4.65
CA PHE A 239 2.87 12.99 -4.25
C PHE A 239 3.69 12.61 -5.48
N ALA A 240 3.08 11.84 -6.38
CA ALA A 240 3.72 11.38 -7.61
C ALA A 240 2.72 11.29 -8.77
N ARG A 241 3.25 11.35 -10.00
CA ARG A 241 2.56 10.97 -11.22
C ARG A 241 3.49 10.07 -12.01
N HIS A 242 3.08 8.83 -12.22
CA HIS A 242 3.82 7.82 -12.97
C HIS A 242 3.18 7.60 -14.34
N ASP A 243 4.01 7.17 -15.29
CA ASP A 243 3.74 7.11 -16.71
C ASP A 243 2.80 5.94 -17.08
N PRO A 244 2.06 6.04 -18.20
CA PRO A 244 1.13 5.00 -18.62
C PRO A 244 1.79 3.66 -19.02
N GLU A 245 3.11 3.60 -19.13
CA GLU A 245 3.85 2.35 -19.39
C GLU A 245 3.77 1.36 -18.22
N TYR A 246 3.40 1.81 -17.02
CA TYR A 246 3.28 0.97 -15.82
C TYR A 246 1.82 0.62 -15.47
N LEU A 247 0.86 0.82 -16.38
CA LEU A 247 -0.55 0.53 -16.14
C LEU A 247 -0.83 -0.97 -16.02
N PRO A 248 -1.85 -1.41 -15.26
CA PRO A 248 -1.99 -2.83 -14.95
C PRO A 248 -2.55 -3.61 -16.15
N GLU A 249 -1.89 -4.71 -16.51
CA GLU A 249 -2.32 -5.65 -17.55
C GLU A 249 -3.38 -6.63 -17.04
N LYS A 250 -3.35 -6.92 -15.74
CA LYS A 250 -4.23 -7.88 -15.08
C LYS A 250 -4.82 -7.33 -13.79
N PRO A 251 -5.98 -7.88 -13.37
CA PRO A 251 -6.52 -7.59 -12.07
C PRO A 251 -5.53 -7.92 -10.95
N MET A 252 -5.56 -7.09 -9.91
CA MET A 252 -4.71 -7.13 -8.73
C MET A 252 -5.55 -7.41 -7.48
N SER A 253 -4.89 -7.79 -6.39
CA SER A 253 -5.40 -7.73 -5.02
C SER A 253 -5.13 -6.35 -4.40
N ILE A 254 -5.75 -6.09 -3.25
CA ILE A 254 -5.41 -4.97 -2.36
C ILE A 254 -4.85 -5.56 -1.07
N ASP A 255 -3.74 -5.00 -0.61
CA ASP A 255 -2.90 -5.59 0.41
C ASP A 255 -2.39 -4.54 1.40
N PHE A 256 -2.25 -4.94 2.66
CA PHE A 256 -1.58 -4.22 3.73
C PHE A 256 -0.59 -5.16 4.39
N ASN A 257 0.66 -4.75 4.57
CA ASN A 257 1.61 -5.53 5.34
C ASN A 257 2.54 -4.65 6.18
N GLN A 258 3.12 -5.28 7.20
CA GLN A 258 4.23 -4.71 7.94
C GLN A 258 5.24 -5.81 8.26
N TRP A 259 6.51 -5.58 7.93
CA TRP A 259 7.57 -6.59 7.98
C TRP A 259 8.96 -5.99 8.23
N LEU A 260 9.94 -6.83 8.58
CA LEU A 260 11.32 -6.39 8.78
C LEU A 260 12.17 -6.68 7.55
N ILE A 261 12.85 -5.65 7.05
CA ILE A 261 13.75 -5.74 5.89
C ILE A 261 14.92 -6.67 6.19
N ASP A 262 15.51 -6.50 7.37
CA ASP A 262 16.66 -7.24 7.87
C ASP A 262 16.67 -7.22 9.41
N LEU A 263 17.75 -7.75 10.01
CA LEU A 263 18.01 -7.69 11.47
C LEU A 263 19.24 -6.83 11.80
N GLU A 264 19.62 -5.93 10.90
CA GLU A 264 20.84 -5.11 10.98
C GLU A 264 20.59 -3.75 11.64
N GLY A 265 19.38 -3.19 11.49
CA GLY A 265 19.02 -1.90 12.09
C GLY A 265 19.09 -1.88 13.62
N GLN A 266 18.46 -2.85 14.29
CA GLN A 266 18.49 -3.02 15.76
C GLN A 266 18.98 -4.43 16.14
N THR A 267 20.25 -4.53 16.52
CA THR A 267 20.91 -5.82 16.79
C THR A 267 20.67 -6.38 18.21
N GLY A 268 19.94 -5.66 19.06
CA GLY A 268 19.60 -6.09 20.41
C GLY A 268 18.62 -7.27 20.44
N THR A 269 18.62 -8.00 21.55
CA THR A 269 17.73 -9.16 21.78
C THR A 269 16.50 -8.82 22.62
N GLU A 270 16.31 -7.54 22.96
CA GLU A 270 15.12 -7.11 23.68
C GLU A 270 13.90 -7.18 22.76
N ALA A 271 12.80 -7.71 23.31
CA ALA A 271 11.54 -7.82 22.59
C ALA A 271 11.00 -6.42 22.27
N ARG A 272 10.59 -6.25 21.02
CA ARG A 272 10.08 -4.99 20.48
C ARG A 272 9.05 -5.25 19.41
N GLY A 273 8.31 -4.21 19.05
CA GLY A 273 7.54 -4.26 17.82
C GLY A 273 6.82 -2.98 17.49
N TYR A 274 6.42 -2.90 16.24
CA TYR A 274 5.92 -1.72 15.56
C TYR A 274 4.47 -1.96 15.13
N ASP A 275 3.71 -0.89 15.03
CA ASP A 275 2.31 -0.94 14.64
C ASP A 275 2.09 -0.02 13.43
N GLN A 276 1.50 -0.58 12.38
CA GLN A 276 0.82 0.16 11.33
C GLN A 276 -0.68 0.03 11.58
N GLN A 277 -1.43 1.12 11.42
CA GLN A 277 -2.88 1.08 11.63
C GLN A 277 -3.64 1.51 10.38
N VAL A 278 -4.85 0.99 10.18
CA VAL A 278 -5.70 1.30 9.02
C VAL A 278 -7.13 1.55 9.49
N ASP A 279 -7.70 2.70 9.14
CA ASP A 279 -9.07 3.13 9.51
C ASP A 279 -10.10 2.61 8.49
N TYR A 280 -9.82 2.74 7.20
CA TYR A 280 -10.68 2.21 6.14
C TYR A 280 -9.89 1.89 4.88
N VAL A 281 -10.51 1.12 3.98
CA VAL A 281 -10.11 1.01 2.57
C VAL A 281 -11.31 1.27 1.65
N LEU A 282 -11.05 1.91 0.51
CA LEU A 282 -12.01 2.19 -0.54
C LEU A 282 -11.36 1.87 -1.89
N HIS A 283 -12.06 1.12 -2.74
CA HIS A 283 -11.78 1.09 -4.17
C HIS A 283 -13.03 1.50 -4.95
N VAL A 284 -12.89 2.36 -5.95
CA VAL A 284 -13.96 2.74 -6.88
C VAL A 284 -13.49 2.44 -8.29
N LYS A 285 -14.06 1.39 -8.89
CA LYS A 285 -13.62 0.88 -10.19
C LYS A 285 -13.93 1.85 -11.32
N ASP A 286 -12.97 1.98 -12.24
CA ASP A 286 -13.00 2.81 -13.46
C ASP A 286 -13.29 4.32 -13.24
N GLN A 287 -13.19 4.81 -12.00
CA GLN A 287 -13.40 6.21 -11.66
C GLN A 287 -12.16 6.81 -10.99
N VAL A 288 -11.70 7.94 -11.53
CA VAL A 288 -10.66 8.77 -10.91
C VAL A 288 -11.34 9.80 -10.01
N LEU A 289 -11.31 9.55 -8.71
CA LEU A 289 -11.85 10.46 -7.71
C LEU A 289 -10.78 11.43 -7.24
N THR A 290 -11.18 12.68 -7.02
CA THR A 290 -10.35 13.65 -6.28
C THR A 290 -10.27 13.27 -4.80
N PRO A 291 -9.24 13.71 -4.06
CA PRO A 291 -9.16 13.51 -2.60
C PRO A 291 -10.41 13.97 -1.83
N ALA A 292 -11.04 15.07 -2.25
CA ALA A 292 -12.28 15.54 -1.65
C ALA A 292 -13.48 14.60 -1.91
N GLN A 293 -13.56 14.00 -3.11
CA GLN A 293 -14.59 13.01 -3.45
C GLN A 293 -14.39 11.70 -2.70
N ILE A 294 -13.15 11.25 -2.51
CA ILE A 294 -12.82 10.08 -1.69
C ILE A 294 -13.34 10.29 -0.26
N LYS A 295 -12.98 11.41 0.37
CA LYS A 295 -13.44 11.76 1.72
C LYS A 295 -14.97 11.78 1.81
N ALA A 296 -15.64 12.42 0.84
CA ALA A 296 -17.10 12.47 0.81
C ALA A 296 -17.74 11.07 0.67
N ALA A 297 -17.17 10.20 -0.17
CA ALA A 297 -17.67 8.85 -0.40
C ALA A 297 -17.57 7.95 0.85
N VAL A 298 -16.52 8.13 1.66
CA VAL A 298 -16.34 7.46 2.95
C VAL A 298 -17.31 8.01 3.99
N GLU A 299 -17.43 9.33 4.09
CA GLU A 299 -18.36 10.00 5.03
C GLU A 299 -19.81 9.62 4.76
N GLU A 300 -20.22 9.51 3.50
CA GLU A 300 -21.56 9.06 3.11
C GLU A 300 -21.84 7.63 3.55
N ARG A 301 -20.89 6.70 3.32
CA ARG A 301 -21.01 5.29 3.75
C ARG A 301 -21.11 5.16 5.25
N ARG A 302 -20.26 5.88 5.99
CA ARG A 302 -20.32 5.91 7.45
C ARG A 302 -21.63 6.52 7.97
N ALA A 303 -22.12 7.59 7.35
CA ALA A 303 -23.42 8.19 7.70
C ALA A 303 -24.60 7.25 7.41
N ALA A 304 -24.49 6.38 6.40
CA ALA A 304 -25.46 5.33 6.09
C ALA A 304 -25.34 4.09 7.00
N GLY A 305 -24.29 3.99 7.83
CA GLY A 305 -24.01 2.82 8.66
C GLY A 305 -23.43 1.63 7.89
N THR A 306 -22.90 1.86 6.69
CA THR A 306 -22.20 0.84 5.91
C THR A 306 -20.83 0.60 6.55
N THR A 307 -20.59 -0.62 7.05
CA THR A 307 -19.27 -1.05 7.56
C THR A 307 -18.49 -1.87 6.54
N PHE A 308 -19.19 -2.50 5.59
CA PHE A 308 -18.61 -3.23 4.47
C PHE A 308 -19.54 -3.15 3.25
N GLU A 309 -18.94 -2.99 2.07
CA GLU A 309 -19.60 -3.06 0.76
C GLU A 309 -18.61 -3.65 -0.24
N ASP A 310 -19.02 -4.64 -1.02
CA ASP A 310 -18.22 -5.10 -2.16
C ASP A 310 -19.12 -5.44 -3.34
N THR A 311 -19.22 -4.50 -4.27
CA THR A 311 -19.95 -4.61 -5.54
C THR A 311 -19.01 -4.72 -6.74
N VAL A 312 -17.68 -4.76 -6.53
CA VAL A 312 -16.71 -4.93 -7.60
C VAL A 312 -16.89 -6.32 -8.22
N PRO A 313 -17.17 -6.42 -9.53
CA PRO A 313 -17.37 -7.70 -10.18
C PRO A 313 -16.13 -8.57 -10.06
N ALA A 314 -16.32 -9.89 -9.99
CA ALA A 314 -15.21 -10.81 -10.12
C ALA A 314 -14.50 -10.56 -11.47
N ALA A 315 -13.16 -10.73 -11.49
CA ALA A 315 -12.41 -10.67 -12.71
C ALA A 315 -13.03 -11.61 -13.77
N SER A 316 -13.41 -11.05 -14.92
CA SER A 316 -13.84 -11.86 -16.04
C SER A 316 -12.63 -12.68 -16.52
N PRO A 317 -12.75 -14.01 -16.71
CA PRO A 317 -11.72 -14.75 -17.43
C PRO A 317 -11.66 -14.15 -18.84
N ALA A 318 -10.62 -13.38 -19.14
CA ALA A 318 -10.54 -12.65 -20.39
C ALA A 318 -10.73 -13.60 -21.57
N ALA A 319 -11.78 -13.37 -22.36
CA ALA A 319 -11.75 -13.75 -23.76
C ALA A 319 -10.68 -12.86 -24.39
N ARG A 320 -9.56 -13.45 -24.81
CA ARG A 320 -8.58 -12.74 -25.65
C ARG A 320 -9.30 -12.18 -26.88
N PRO A 321 -9.00 -10.94 -27.34
CA PRO A 321 -9.23 -10.59 -28.73
C PRO A 321 -8.44 -11.52 -29.67
#